data_AF-A0A024FHG3-F1
#
_entry.id   AF-A0A024FHG3-F1
#
_cell.length_a   1.000
_cell.length_b   1.000
_cell.length_c   1.000
_cell.angle_alpha   90.00
_cell.angle_beta   90.00
_cell.angle_gamma   90.00
#
_symmetry.space_group_name_H-M   'P 1'
#
loop_
_entity.id
_entity.type
_entity.pdbx_description
1 polymer ?
#
loop_
_entity_poly.entity_id
_entity_poly.type
_entity_poly.pdbx_seq_one_letter_code
_entity_poly.pdbx_strand_id
1 'polypeptide(L)'
;MRSFLIAFILLSFISCNNDDDSDARSQCDFEIIIDLDQYEIPSPSVYTIIDAQINENCLEITIGASGCDGESWDVELVSDFPLVAGDSGGSNLSLKLRNSEVCAAYFTRTFSFDTTELLGDLTSMSFVLEGWGGMLEVSN
;
A
#
# COMPACT_ATOMS: atom_id res chain seq x y z
N MET A 1 -48.01 -50.60 27.04
CA MET A 1 -47.60 -49.20 26.85
C MET A 1 -46.08 -49.11 26.97
N ARG A 2 -45.35 -49.12 25.86
CA ARG A 2 -43.96 -48.70 25.78
C ARG A 2 -43.79 -47.94 24.47
N SER A 3 -43.73 -46.63 24.62
CA SER A 3 -43.50 -45.65 23.58
C SER A 3 -42.08 -45.83 23.04
N PHE A 4 -41.94 -46.07 21.74
CA PHE A 4 -40.70 -45.79 21.02
C PHE A 4 -41.02 -44.70 20.02
N LEU A 5 -40.69 -43.47 20.44
CA LEU A 5 -40.75 -42.25 19.65
C LEU A 5 -39.82 -42.39 18.45
N ILE A 6 -40.39 -42.44 17.25
CA ILE A 6 -39.68 -42.28 15.99
C ILE A 6 -39.23 -40.81 15.93
N ALA A 7 -37.94 -40.57 16.12
CA ALA A 7 -37.34 -39.25 15.96
C ALA A 7 -37.32 -38.89 14.47
N PHE A 8 -38.18 -37.94 14.12
CA PHE A 8 -38.31 -37.32 12.80
C PHE A 8 -37.01 -36.56 12.49
N ILE A 9 -36.20 -37.08 11.57
CA ILE A 9 -35.06 -36.38 10.98
C ILE A 9 -35.62 -35.36 10.00
N LEU A 10 -35.67 -34.11 10.42
CA LEU A 10 -35.92 -32.94 9.60
C LEU A 10 -35.30 -31.74 10.33
N LEU A 11 -34.81 -30.79 9.53
CA LEU A 11 -34.08 -29.55 9.88
C LEU A 11 -32.55 -29.72 9.72
N SER A 12 -31.82 -28.99 8.90
CA SER A 12 -32.12 -27.95 7.90
C SER A 12 -30.86 -27.83 7.06
N PHE A 13 -30.96 -27.76 5.74
CA PHE A 13 -29.86 -27.25 4.92
C PHE A 13 -29.72 -25.76 5.24
N ILE A 14 -28.89 -25.40 6.20
CA ILE A 14 -28.35 -24.05 6.30
C ILE A 14 -27.36 -23.95 5.14
N SER A 15 -27.85 -23.52 3.99
CA SER A 15 -26.98 -22.94 2.96
C SER A 15 -26.50 -21.62 3.54
N CYS A 16 -25.26 -21.56 4.00
CA CYS A 16 -24.59 -20.28 4.15
C CYS A 16 -24.53 -19.66 2.76
N ASN A 17 -25.33 -18.62 2.53
CA ASN A 17 -24.95 -17.61 1.55
C ASN A 17 -23.78 -16.90 2.21
N ASN A 18 -22.56 -17.29 1.83
CA ASN A 18 -21.43 -16.42 2.05
C ASN A 18 -21.69 -15.26 1.08
N ASP A 19 -22.35 -14.22 1.59
CA ASP A 19 -22.12 -12.89 1.06
C ASP A 19 -20.67 -12.59 1.42
N ASP A 20 -19.76 -13.08 0.57
CA ASP A 20 -18.38 -12.64 0.56
C ASP A 20 -18.44 -11.18 0.10
N ASP A 21 -18.72 -10.28 1.03
CA ASP A 21 -18.19 -8.92 0.99
C ASP A 21 -16.67 -9.08 1.01
N SER A 22 -16.12 -9.42 -0.15
CA SER A 22 -14.69 -9.29 -0.38
C SER A 22 -14.42 -7.80 -0.37
N ASP A 23 -14.12 -7.26 0.81
CA ASP A 23 -13.16 -6.17 0.90
C ASP A 23 -11.97 -6.66 0.07
N ALA A 24 -11.90 -6.20 -1.18
CA ALA A 24 -10.84 -6.54 -2.10
C ALA A 24 -9.59 -5.93 -1.49
N ARG A 25 -8.91 -6.70 -0.63
CA ARG A 25 -7.63 -6.31 -0.07
C ARG A 25 -6.73 -5.94 -1.25
N SER A 26 -6.15 -4.74 -1.17
CA SER A 26 -5.20 -4.27 -2.16
C SER A 26 -4.17 -5.35 -2.46
N GLN A 27 -3.77 -5.46 -3.71
CA GLN A 27 -2.69 -6.37 -4.11
C GLN A 27 -1.31 -5.79 -3.78
N CYS A 28 -1.24 -4.52 -3.37
CA CYS A 28 -0.03 -3.85 -2.95
C CYS A 28 0.32 -4.21 -1.48
N ASP A 29 1.58 -3.98 -1.09
CA ASP A 29 2.07 -4.28 0.26
C ASP A 29 1.54 -3.30 1.32
N PHE A 30 1.37 -2.03 0.94
CA PHE A 30 1.03 -0.93 1.86
C PHE A 30 0.03 0.05 1.27
N GLU A 31 -0.60 0.84 2.14
CA GLU A 31 -1.39 2.03 1.78
C GLU A 31 -0.51 3.29 1.82
N ILE A 32 -0.93 4.35 1.14
CA ILE A 32 -0.27 5.66 1.19
C ILE A 32 -0.92 6.50 2.30
N ILE A 33 -0.09 7.07 3.18
CA ILE A 33 -0.54 7.91 4.28
C ILE A 33 -0.74 9.34 3.80
N ILE A 34 -1.92 9.92 4.00
CA ILE A 34 -2.20 11.33 3.68
C ILE A 34 -2.07 12.15 4.97
N ASP A 35 -0.89 12.74 5.20
CA ASP A 35 -0.60 13.55 6.38
C ASP A 35 0.49 14.58 6.05
N LEU A 36 0.10 15.87 5.98
CA LEU A 36 1.00 16.96 5.64
C LEU A 36 2.10 17.16 6.70
N ASP A 37 1.78 16.99 7.98
CA ASP A 37 2.76 17.17 9.05
C ASP A 37 3.80 16.04 9.00
N GLN A 38 3.38 14.80 8.71
CA GLN A 38 4.29 13.67 8.54
C GLN A 38 5.09 13.73 7.22
N TYR A 39 4.51 14.30 6.16
CA TYR A 39 5.20 14.51 4.89
C TYR A 39 6.47 15.35 5.10
N GLU A 40 6.39 16.44 5.87
CA GLU A 40 7.51 17.34 6.15
C GLU A 40 8.64 16.73 7.02
N ILE A 41 8.37 15.61 7.71
CA ILE A 41 9.36 14.95 8.56
C ILE A 41 10.33 14.15 7.69
N PRO A 42 11.65 14.39 7.71
CA PRO A 42 12.58 13.63 6.90
C PRO A 42 12.60 12.15 7.29
N SER A 43 12.99 11.28 6.34
CA SER A 43 13.16 9.86 6.62
C SER A 43 14.11 9.62 7.81
N PRO A 44 13.74 8.76 8.77
CA PRO A 44 14.59 8.43 9.92
C PRO A 44 15.92 7.77 9.55
N SER A 45 15.95 7.04 8.43
CA SER A 45 17.13 6.34 7.91
C SER A 45 17.45 6.79 6.49
N VAL A 46 18.74 6.76 6.15
CA VAL A 46 19.22 7.12 4.81
C VAL A 46 19.01 5.95 3.85
N TYR A 47 18.50 6.25 2.67
CA TYR A 47 18.36 5.32 1.55
C TYR A 47 18.60 6.05 0.23
N THR A 48 18.61 5.29 -0.86
CA THR A 48 18.62 5.81 -2.22
C THR A 48 17.49 5.17 -3.01
N ILE A 49 16.74 5.97 -3.76
CA ILE A 49 15.76 5.45 -4.71
C ILE A 49 16.52 4.95 -5.92
N ILE A 50 16.34 3.67 -6.23
CA ILE A 50 16.97 3.00 -7.38
C ILE A 50 16.01 3.01 -8.56
N ASP A 51 14.72 2.76 -8.30
CA ASP A 51 13.68 2.73 -9.31
C ASP A 51 12.32 3.09 -8.70
N ALA A 52 11.44 3.65 -9.53
CA ALA A 52 10.04 3.89 -9.17
C ALA A 52 9.16 3.77 -10.42
N GLN A 53 8.10 2.98 -10.34
CA GLN A 53 7.20 2.72 -11.45
C GLN A 53 5.76 2.49 -10.98
N ILE A 54 4.80 2.72 -11.87
CA ILE A 54 3.39 2.39 -11.65
C ILE A 54 3.11 1.03 -12.30
N ASN A 55 2.55 0.11 -11.53
CA ASN A 55 2.07 -1.18 -11.99
C ASN A 55 0.61 -1.34 -11.55
N GLU A 56 -0.31 -1.22 -12.51
CA GLU A 56 -1.75 -1.11 -12.25
C GLU A 56 -2.04 0.01 -11.24
N ASN A 57 -2.55 -0.32 -10.05
CA ASN A 57 -2.88 0.61 -8.98
C ASN A 57 -1.77 0.71 -7.91
N CYS A 58 -0.66 -0.01 -8.10
CA CYS A 58 0.46 -0.03 -7.16
C CYS A 58 1.60 0.87 -7.66
N LEU A 59 2.03 1.81 -6.83
CA LEU A 59 3.31 2.47 -6.97
C LEU A 59 4.40 1.58 -6.37
N GLU A 60 5.22 0.98 -7.23
CA GLU A 60 6.38 0.19 -6.83
C GLU A 60 7.61 1.07 -6.71
N ILE A 61 8.26 1.06 -5.54
CA ILE A 61 9.47 1.82 -5.27
C ILE A 61 10.56 0.84 -4.85
N THR A 62 11.67 0.84 -5.60
CA THR A 62 12.88 0.10 -5.23
C THR A 62 13.86 1.04 -4.56
N ILE A 63 14.18 0.77 -3.30
CA ILE A 63 15.20 1.50 -2.54
C ILE A 63 16.40 0.63 -2.23
N GLY A 64 17.56 1.26 -2.08
CA GLY A 64 18.75 0.64 -1.54
C GLY A 64 19.29 1.36 -0.32
N ALA A 65 19.76 0.60 0.65
CA ALA A 65 20.34 1.10 1.90
C ALA A 65 21.38 0.11 2.44
N SER A 66 22.22 0.59 3.36
CA SER A 66 23.13 -0.27 4.12
C SER A 66 22.34 -1.09 5.17
N GLY A 67 22.60 -2.38 5.26
CA GLY A 67 21.81 -3.30 6.08
C GLY A 67 22.41 -4.71 6.15
N CYS A 68 21.67 -5.64 6.76
CA CYS A 68 22.06 -7.05 6.89
C CYS A 68 21.39 -7.91 5.82
N ASP A 69 20.10 -7.69 5.58
CA ASP A 69 19.36 -8.26 4.45
C ASP A 69 18.18 -7.37 4.01
N GLY A 70 17.72 -6.45 4.86
CA GLY A 70 16.61 -5.56 4.58
C GLY A 70 15.23 -6.15 4.84
N GLU A 71 15.15 -7.36 5.43
CA GLU A 71 13.87 -7.98 5.83
C GLU A 71 13.21 -7.25 7.01
N SER A 72 14.01 -6.52 7.81
CA SER A 72 13.49 -5.74 8.94
C SER A 72 13.26 -4.27 8.61
N TRP A 73 13.30 -3.88 7.33
CA TRP A 73 13.05 -2.51 6.92
C TRP A 73 11.56 -2.20 7.02
N ASP A 74 11.25 -1.13 7.73
CA ASP A 74 9.89 -0.61 7.86
C ASP A 74 9.77 0.66 7.01
N VAL A 75 8.75 0.70 6.15
CA VAL A 75 8.56 1.76 5.16
C VAL A 75 7.16 2.35 5.26
N GLU A 76 7.10 3.67 5.15
CA GLU A 76 5.87 4.43 5.00
C GLU A 76 6.02 5.29 3.75
N LEU A 77 4.95 5.40 2.94
CA LEU A 77 4.88 6.40 1.88
C LEU A 77 3.85 7.44 2.30
N VAL A 78 4.28 8.69 2.36
CA VAL A 78 3.47 9.79 2.89
C VAL A 78 3.25 10.83 1.79
N SER A 79 2.01 11.26 1.64
CA SER A 79 1.55 12.27 0.70
C SER A 79 1.27 13.59 1.40
N ASP A 80 1.60 14.70 0.72
CA ASP A 80 1.29 16.06 1.14
C ASP A 80 -0.15 16.52 0.87
N PHE A 81 -1.02 15.60 0.40
CA PHE A 81 -2.40 15.80 -0.08
C PHE A 81 -2.51 15.95 -1.62
N PRO A 82 -3.58 15.43 -2.25
CA PRO A 82 -3.85 15.65 -3.68
C PRO A 82 -4.22 17.11 -4.00
N LEU A 83 -3.44 17.75 -4.87
CA LEU A 83 -3.78 18.97 -5.58
C LEU A 83 -4.68 18.63 -6.78
N VAL A 84 -5.94 19.05 -6.76
CA VAL A 84 -6.93 18.70 -7.79
C VAL A 84 -7.10 19.81 -8.82
N ALA A 85 -7.08 19.44 -10.10
CA ALA A 85 -7.37 20.30 -11.25
C ALA A 85 -8.33 19.57 -12.22
N GLY A 86 -9.63 19.84 -12.09
CA GLY A 86 -10.64 19.14 -12.87
C GLY A 86 -10.82 17.70 -12.37
N ASP A 87 -10.71 16.74 -13.27
CA ASP A 87 -10.73 15.29 -13.00
C ASP A 87 -9.32 14.69 -12.85
N SER A 88 -8.28 15.53 -12.88
CA SER A 88 -6.89 15.14 -12.67
C SER A 88 -6.35 15.69 -11.36
N GLY A 89 -5.41 14.96 -10.76
CA GLY A 89 -4.73 15.36 -9.52
C GLY A 89 -3.21 15.33 -9.61
N GLY A 90 -2.56 15.88 -8.59
CA GLY A 90 -1.13 15.73 -8.37
C GLY A 90 -0.80 15.68 -6.88
N SER A 91 0.22 14.93 -6.46
CA SER A 91 0.70 14.97 -5.07
C SER A 91 2.21 14.74 -5.00
N ASN A 92 2.84 15.34 -4.00
CA ASN A 92 4.21 15.01 -3.64
C ASN A 92 4.20 13.84 -2.65
N LEU A 93 5.11 12.90 -2.87
CA LEU A 93 5.27 11.70 -2.06
C LEU A 93 6.65 11.70 -1.41
N SER A 94 6.71 11.31 -0.14
CA SER A 94 7.96 11.17 0.60
C SER A 94 8.01 9.82 1.30
N LEU A 95 9.01 9.01 0.95
CA LEU A 95 9.23 7.69 1.54
C LEU A 95 9.98 7.85 2.88
N LYS A 96 9.51 7.17 3.92
CA LYS A 96 10.16 7.14 5.24
C LYS A 96 10.67 5.72 5.47
N LEU A 97 11.97 5.59 5.68
CA LEU A 97 12.61 4.32 6.04
C LEU A 97 13.00 4.33 7.51
N ARG A 98 12.60 3.29 8.24
CA ARG A 98 13.20 2.91 9.52
C ARG A 98 14.02 1.64 9.31
N ASN A 99 15.33 1.77 9.43
CA ASN A 99 16.27 0.67 9.34
C ASN A 99 17.08 0.58 10.65
N SER A 100 16.89 -0.52 11.38
CA SER A 100 17.59 -0.79 12.65
C SER A 100 18.74 -1.78 12.50
N GLU A 101 19.06 -2.21 11.29
CA GLU A 101 20.15 -3.13 11.01
C GLU A 101 21.51 -2.43 11.18
N VAL A 102 22.48 -3.16 11.75
CA VAL A 102 23.81 -2.62 12.09
C VAL A 102 24.91 -3.06 11.11
N CYS A 103 24.57 -3.88 10.12
CA CYS A 103 25.50 -4.32 9.09
C CYS A 103 25.77 -3.19 8.08
N ALA A 104 26.93 -3.23 7.43
CA ALA A 104 27.36 -2.20 6.47
C ALA A 104 27.33 -2.67 5.00
N ALA A 105 26.61 -3.76 4.71
CA ALA A 105 26.46 -4.26 3.34
C ALA A 105 25.31 -3.54 2.64
N TYR A 106 25.38 -3.36 1.32
CA TYR A 106 24.35 -2.64 0.56
C TYR A 106 23.32 -3.63 0.02
N PHE A 107 22.05 -3.41 0.32
CA PHE A 107 20.92 -4.22 -0.14
C PHE A 107 19.88 -3.37 -0.84
N THR A 108 19.00 -4.03 -1.60
CA THR A 108 17.91 -3.41 -2.34
C THR A 108 16.61 -4.13 -2.06
N ARG A 109 15.52 -3.39 -1.87
CA ARG A 109 14.17 -3.94 -1.67
C ARG A 109 13.16 -3.13 -2.47
N THR A 110 12.15 -3.81 -2.98
CA THR A 110 11.02 -3.20 -3.69
C THR A 110 9.80 -3.30 -2.79
N PHE A 111 9.08 -2.19 -2.67
CA PHE A 111 7.85 -2.08 -1.89
C PHE A 111 6.76 -1.50 -2.78
N SER A 112 5.53 -1.99 -2.64
CA SER A 112 4.39 -1.55 -3.44
C SER A 112 3.35 -0.82 -2.58
N PHE A 113 2.86 0.32 -3.05
CA PHE A 113 1.91 1.18 -2.34
C PHE A 113 0.64 1.42 -3.14
N ASP A 114 -0.52 1.24 -2.52
CA ASP A 114 -1.82 1.42 -3.15
C ASP A 114 -2.11 2.91 -3.38
N THR A 115 -2.34 3.26 -4.64
CA THR A 115 -2.66 4.62 -5.08
C THR A 115 -4.16 4.93 -5.08
N THR A 116 -5.02 3.94 -4.83
CA THR A 116 -6.47 4.04 -5.01
C THR A 116 -7.11 5.09 -4.11
N GLU A 117 -6.69 5.22 -2.86
CA GLU A 117 -7.20 6.25 -1.94
C GLU A 117 -6.86 7.67 -2.42
N LEU A 118 -5.66 7.85 -2.96
CA LEU A 118 -5.19 9.11 -3.52
C LEU A 118 -5.89 9.47 -4.83
N LEU A 119 -6.08 8.47 -5.70
CA LEU A 119 -6.77 8.64 -6.97
C LEU A 119 -8.26 8.94 -6.76
N GLY A 120 -8.92 8.23 -5.83
CA GLY A 120 -10.34 8.42 -5.54
C GLY A 120 -11.21 8.37 -6.79
N ASP A 121 -11.94 9.47 -7.05
CA ASP A 121 -12.79 9.64 -8.24
C ASP A 121 -12.08 10.27 -9.45
N LEU A 122 -10.76 10.53 -9.36
CA LEU A 122 -9.98 11.15 -10.43
C LEU A 122 -9.75 10.15 -11.57
N THR A 123 -9.63 10.67 -12.79
CA THR A 123 -9.29 9.86 -13.98
C THR A 123 -7.80 9.62 -14.09
N SER A 124 -6.99 10.56 -13.59
CA SER A 124 -5.54 10.47 -13.60
C SER A 124 -4.93 11.25 -12.46
N MET A 125 -3.77 10.79 -12.01
CA MET A 125 -2.99 11.46 -10.98
C MET A 125 -1.50 11.40 -11.29
N SER A 126 -0.83 12.51 -11.02
CA SER A 126 0.63 12.61 -11.11
C SER A 126 1.27 12.60 -9.73
N PHE A 127 2.40 11.91 -9.60
CA PHE A 127 3.17 11.88 -8.37
C PHE A 127 4.59 12.39 -8.59
N VAL A 128 5.05 13.21 -7.66
CA VAL A 128 6.45 13.64 -7.55
C VAL A 128 7.02 13.01 -6.30
N LEU A 129 7.90 12.03 -6.46
CA LEU A 129 8.55 11.34 -5.35
C LEU A 129 9.84 12.07 -4.94
N GLU A 130 9.97 12.44 -3.67
CA GLU A 130 11.17 13.09 -3.15
C GLU A 130 12.43 12.25 -3.38
N GLY A 131 13.43 12.84 -4.03
CA GLY A 131 14.68 12.15 -4.37
C GLY A 131 14.61 11.31 -5.66
N TRP A 132 13.47 11.29 -6.35
CA TRP A 132 13.34 10.70 -7.69
C TRP A 132 13.36 11.78 -8.77
N GLY A 133 14.07 11.50 -9.87
CA GLY A 133 14.24 12.47 -10.97
C GLY A 133 13.07 12.51 -11.97
N GLY A 134 12.13 11.58 -11.86
CA GLY A 134 11.00 11.42 -12.78
C GLY A 134 9.66 11.81 -12.15
N MET A 135 8.68 12.04 -13.02
CA MET A 135 7.27 12.14 -12.64
C MET A 135 6.61 10.79 -12.93
N LEU A 136 5.72 10.38 -12.04
CA LEU A 136 4.98 9.14 -12.14
C LEU A 136 3.52 9.49 -12.44
N GLU A 137 2.84 8.72 -13.28
CA GLU A 137 1.45 8.97 -13.64
C GLU A 137 0.66 7.67 -13.54
N VAL A 138 -0.49 7.73 -12.88
CA VAL A 138 -1.47 6.65 -12.81
C VAL A 138 -2.78 7.14 -13.42
N SER A 139 -3.51 6.25 -14.08
CA SER A 139 -4.82 6.52 -14.67
C SER A 139 -5.75 5.35 -14.42
N ASN A 140 -7.03 5.66 -14.21
CA ASN A 140 -8.11 4.69 -14.07
C ASN A 140 -8.56 4.13 -15.43
#